data_AF-A0A847RJN4-F1
#
_entry.id   AF-A0A847RJN4-F1
#
_cell.length_a   1.000
_cell.length_b   1.000
_cell.length_c   1.000
_cell.angle_alpha   90.00
_cell.angle_beta   90.00
_cell.angle_gamma   90.00
#
_symmetry.space_group_name_H-M   'P 1'
#
loop_
_entity.id
_entity.type
_entity.pdbx_description
1 polymer ?
#
loop_
_entity_poly.entity_id
_entity_poly.type
_entity_poly.pdbx_seq_one_letter_code
_entity_poly.pdbx_strand_id
1 'polypeptide(L)'
;MASQLLLDNKGFRTAEWFIPPFVLQERELVVLNLKDPVNAMAVQNPVVDIVTGKTKCTEVNVRHPLTYVPHFRQSWFRRRFNPVSVGEYVKKNIGPASEYAGIIYEYCDVCEQQGNIDRHTQMDRLMGGPKRLLTLCAALHRYRYIVYDMRAVGPEAVGFIHELVKRHVSRGGAALLLDRYEELKQDCSRYVEVEWDRRLITTLSSPQ
;
A
#
# COMPACT_ATOMS: atom_id res chain seq x y z
N MET A 1 -25.98 -3.84 9.11
CA MET A 1 -25.07 -4.99 9.33
C MET A 1 -23.91 -4.50 10.19
N ALA A 2 -23.55 -5.22 11.25
CA ALA A 2 -22.41 -4.86 12.10
C ALA A 2 -21.10 -4.98 11.31
N SER A 3 -20.20 -4.00 11.45
CA SER A 3 -18.90 -4.07 10.78
C SER A 3 -18.02 -5.13 11.44
N GLN A 4 -17.37 -5.96 10.63
CA GLN A 4 -16.54 -7.06 11.10
C GLN A 4 -15.15 -6.55 11.51
N LEU A 5 -14.73 -6.88 12.73
CA LEU A 5 -13.39 -6.56 13.24
C LEU A 5 -12.34 -7.44 12.55
N LEU A 6 -11.35 -6.81 11.92
CA LEU A 6 -10.29 -7.49 11.15
C LEU A 6 -9.00 -7.60 11.94
N LEU A 7 -8.61 -6.50 12.59
CA LEU A 7 -7.39 -6.38 13.38
C LEU A 7 -7.66 -5.53 14.61
N ASP A 8 -7.12 -5.98 15.75
CA ASP A 8 -7.15 -5.27 17.02
C ASP A 8 -5.71 -5.16 17.54
N ASN A 9 -5.13 -3.97 17.43
CA ASN A 9 -3.83 -3.63 17.99
C ASN A 9 -4.02 -2.95 19.34
N LYS A 10 -3.56 -3.60 20.41
CA LYS A 10 -3.58 -3.08 21.79
C LYS A 10 -2.43 -2.11 22.08
N GLY A 11 -1.66 -1.75 21.06
CA GLY A 11 -0.43 -0.99 21.15
C GLY A 11 0.76 -1.91 21.23
N PHE A 12 1.67 -1.83 20.26
CA PHE A 12 2.84 -2.71 20.20
C PHE A 12 4.13 -1.89 20.10
N ARG A 13 5.11 -2.29 20.90
CA ARG A 13 6.32 -1.52 21.21
C ARG A 13 7.57 -2.33 20.87
N THR A 14 8.57 -1.65 20.32
CA THR A 14 9.95 -2.12 20.22
C THR A 14 10.85 -1.26 21.09
N ALA A 15 12.17 -1.54 21.09
CA ALA A 15 13.14 -0.67 21.75
C ALA A 15 13.21 0.73 21.13
N GLU A 16 12.81 0.90 19.87
CA GLU A 16 13.03 2.12 19.09
C GLU A 16 11.74 2.91 18.83
N TRP A 17 10.59 2.22 18.79
CA TRP A 17 9.33 2.83 18.38
C TRP A 17 8.11 2.12 18.99
N PHE A 18 6.98 2.81 18.96
CA PHE A 18 5.71 2.36 19.48
C PHE A 18 4.60 2.72 18.51
N ILE A 19 3.70 1.77 18.25
CA ILE A 19 2.48 2.02 17.49
C ILE A 19 1.32 2.06 18.48
N PRO A 20 0.64 3.22 18.64
CA PRO A 20 -0.51 3.35 19.53
C PRO A 20 -1.63 2.35 19.23
N PRO A 21 -2.50 2.05 20.20
CA PRO A 21 -3.61 1.15 19.99
C PRO A 21 -4.55 1.62 18.88
N PHE A 22 -5.01 0.70 18.04
CA PHE A 22 -6.04 0.96 17.04
C PHE A 22 -6.74 -0.33 16.64
N VAL A 23 -7.94 -0.18 16.07
CA VAL A 23 -8.66 -1.28 15.44
C VAL A 23 -8.82 -0.98 13.96
N LEU A 24 -8.91 -2.04 13.17
CA LEU A 24 -9.32 -1.98 11.77
C LEU A 24 -10.53 -2.88 11.58
N GLN A 25 -11.61 -2.30 11.09
CA GLN A 25 -12.85 -2.99 10.75
C GLN A 25 -13.09 -3.00 9.24
N GLU A 26 -14.03 -3.81 8.78
CA GLU A 26 -14.56 -3.65 7.43
C GLU A 26 -15.06 -2.22 7.20
N ARG A 27 -14.91 -1.74 5.95
CA ARG A 27 -15.28 -0.38 5.54
C ARG A 27 -14.46 0.73 6.21
N GLU A 28 -13.32 0.40 6.82
CA GLU A 28 -12.36 1.39 7.31
C GLU A 28 -11.11 1.48 6.43
N LEU A 29 -10.62 2.71 6.29
CA LEU A 29 -9.26 3.03 5.84
C LEU A 29 -8.49 3.58 7.05
N VAL A 30 -7.49 2.83 7.51
CA VAL A 30 -6.56 3.30 8.54
C VAL A 30 -5.28 3.75 7.87
N VAL A 31 -4.81 4.95 8.22
CA VAL A 31 -3.48 5.44 7.82
C VAL A 31 -2.56 5.32 9.02
N LEU A 32 -1.48 4.56 8.88
CA LEU A 32 -0.39 4.47 9.84
C LEU A 32 0.78 5.31 9.32
N ASN A 33 0.94 6.51 9.90
CA ASN A 33 2.02 7.41 9.55
C ASN A 33 3.32 6.99 10.26
N LEU A 34 4.33 6.66 9.47
CA LEU A 34 5.64 6.16 9.92
C LEU A 34 6.59 7.27 10.43
N LYS A 35 6.25 8.54 10.19
CA LYS A 35 6.98 9.80 10.49
C LYS A 35 8.39 9.93 9.94
N ASP A 36 9.26 8.97 10.24
CA ASP A 36 10.68 9.01 9.94
C ASP A 36 10.97 8.46 8.53
N PRO A 37 11.45 9.29 7.59
CA PRO A 37 11.75 8.85 6.22
C PRO A 37 12.95 7.91 6.13
N VAL A 38 13.88 7.92 7.09
CA VAL A 38 15.08 7.08 7.13
C VAL A 38 14.73 5.70 7.67
N ASN A 39 13.92 5.65 8.73
CA ASN A 39 13.62 4.41 9.45
C ASN A 39 12.24 3.81 9.11
N ALA A 40 11.50 4.39 8.16
CA ALA A 40 10.18 3.90 7.74
C ALA A 40 10.17 2.38 7.43
N MET A 41 11.24 1.84 6.83
CA MET A 41 11.31 0.40 6.53
C MET A 41 11.46 -0.48 7.78
N ALA A 42 12.09 0.01 8.83
CA ALA A 42 12.23 -0.70 10.11
C ALA A 42 10.88 -0.89 10.82
N VAL A 43 9.92 0.01 10.56
CA VAL A 43 8.53 -0.13 11.05
C VAL A 43 7.66 -0.89 10.05
N GLN A 44 7.77 -0.54 8.76
CA GLN A 44 6.91 -1.09 7.71
C GLN A 44 7.01 -2.62 7.63
N ASN A 45 8.21 -3.19 7.62
CA ASN A 45 8.38 -4.64 7.43
C ASN A 45 7.76 -5.45 8.58
N PRO A 46 8.06 -5.17 9.87
CA PRO A 46 7.38 -5.84 10.99
C PRO A 46 5.87 -5.67 10.98
N VAL A 47 5.37 -4.45 10.70
CA VAL A 47 3.92 -4.20 10.60
C VAL A 47 3.31 -5.09 9.52
N VAL A 48 3.88 -5.11 8.32
CA VAL A 48 3.39 -5.94 7.21
C VAL A 48 3.37 -7.42 7.61
N ASP A 49 4.45 -7.93 8.20
CA ASP A 49 4.52 -9.35 8.59
C ASP A 49 3.51 -9.71 9.68
N ILE A 50 3.25 -8.81 10.63
CA ILE A 50 2.21 -9.01 11.66
C ILE A 50 0.83 -8.99 11.03
N VAL A 51 0.45 -7.92 10.30
CA VAL A 51 -0.93 -7.76 9.79
C VAL A 51 -1.28 -8.74 8.67
N THR A 52 -0.27 -9.29 7.99
CA THR A 52 -0.44 -10.38 7.01
C THR A 52 -0.41 -11.77 7.66
N GLY A 53 -0.24 -11.85 8.98
CA GLY A 53 -0.27 -13.10 9.75
C GLY A 53 0.98 -13.97 9.62
N LYS A 54 2.08 -13.46 9.04
CA LYS A 54 3.36 -14.18 8.96
C LYS A 54 4.05 -14.27 10.32
N THR A 55 3.94 -13.21 11.11
CA THR A 55 4.54 -13.12 12.45
C THR A 55 3.44 -12.92 13.48
N LYS A 56 3.47 -13.69 14.57
CA LYS A 56 2.55 -13.51 15.70
C LYS A 56 3.07 -12.40 16.63
N CYS A 57 2.17 -11.56 17.12
CA CYS A 57 2.44 -10.53 18.11
C CYS A 57 1.34 -10.59 19.17
N THR A 58 1.71 -10.63 20.45
CA THR A 58 0.77 -10.78 21.58
C THR A 58 -0.17 -9.59 21.72
N GLU A 59 0.28 -8.42 21.30
CA GLU A 59 -0.43 -7.15 21.37
C GLU A 59 -1.35 -6.93 20.16
N VAL A 60 -1.18 -7.71 19.08
CA VAL A 60 -1.94 -7.55 17.84
C VAL A 60 -2.72 -8.83 17.53
N ASN A 61 -4.04 -8.76 17.67
CA ASN A 61 -4.95 -9.84 17.31
C ASN A 61 -5.43 -9.67 15.87
N VAL A 62 -4.85 -10.47 14.96
CA VAL A 62 -5.25 -10.53 13.55
C VAL A 62 -6.33 -11.60 13.37
N ARG A 63 -7.59 -11.17 13.28
CA ARG A 63 -8.74 -12.07 13.03
C ARG A 63 -8.83 -12.44 11.56
N HIS A 64 -8.54 -11.48 10.69
CA HIS A 64 -8.47 -11.66 9.25
C HIS A 64 -7.16 -11.07 8.72
N PRO A 65 -6.23 -11.90 8.23
CA PRO A 65 -4.99 -11.41 7.64
C PRO A 65 -5.26 -10.50 6.45
N LEU A 66 -4.56 -9.36 6.40
CA LEU A 66 -4.55 -8.48 5.25
C LEU A 66 -3.60 -9.04 4.19
N THR A 67 -3.77 -8.61 2.93
CA THR A 67 -2.81 -8.89 1.86
C THR A 67 -1.96 -7.66 1.59
N TYR A 68 -0.64 -7.79 1.69
CA TYR A 68 0.26 -6.71 1.28
C TYR A 68 0.30 -6.58 -0.23
N VAL A 69 0.04 -5.37 -0.74
CA VAL A 69 0.04 -5.07 -2.17
C VAL A 69 1.48 -5.09 -2.68
N PRO A 70 1.88 -6.09 -3.49
CA PRO A 70 3.27 -6.26 -3.88
C PRO A 70 3.69 -5.17 -4.86
N HIS A 71 4.96 -4.77 -4.78
CA HIS A 71 5.60 -3.99 -5.84
C HIS A 71 5.82 -4.87 -7.07
N PHE A 72 5.64 -4.32 -8.27
CA PHE A 72 5.90 -5.08 -9.50
C PHE A 72 7.37 -5.50 -9.55
N ARG A 73 7.60 -6.80 -9.70
CA ARG A 73 8.92 -7.37 -9.90
C ARG A 73 8.85 -8.40 -11.01
N GLN A 74 9.88 -8.41 -11.84
CA GLN A 74 10.10 -9.46 -12.82
C GLN A 74 11.54 -9.94 -12.73
N SER A 75 11.75 -11.22 -13.04
CA SER A 75 13.09 -11.79 -13.07
C SER A 75 13.92 -11.17 -14.20
N TRP A 76 15.24 -11.16 -14.04
CA TRP A 76 16.16 -10.65 -15.05
C TRP A 76 15.98 -11.34 -16.41
N PHE A 77 15.80 -12.67 -16.41
CA PHE A 77 15.56 -13.44 -17.64
C PHE A 77 14.30 -12.98 -18.35
N ARG A 78 13.19 -12.80 -17.60
CA ARG A 78 11.94 -12.29 -18.17
C ARG A 78 12.12 -10.89 -18.72
N ARG A 79 12.78 -10.00 -17.99
CA ARG A 79 13.10 -8.63 -18.44
C ARG A 79 13.87 -8.59 -19.76
N ARG A 80 14.83 -9.51 -19.96
CA ARG A 80 15.74 -9.49 -21.12
C ARG A 80 15.17 -10.11 -22.38
N PHE A 81 14.37 -11.17 -22.25
CA PHE A 81 13.92 -11.97 -23.39
C PHE A 81 12.42 -11.88 -23.67
N ASN A 82 11.59 -11.63 -22.65
CA ASN A 82 10.14 -11.51 -22.82
C ASN A 82 9.55 -10.59 -21.73
N PRO A 83 9.84 -9.28 -21.80
CA PRO A 83 9.35 -8.35 -20.80
C PRO A 83 7.81 -8.28 -20.81
N VAL A 84 7.24 -8.12 -19.63
CA VAL A 84 5.78 -8.11 -19.47
C VAL A 84 5.20 -6.80 -19.96
N SER A 85 4.21 -6.86 -20.84
CA SER A 85 3.42 -5.66 -21.20
C SER A 85 2.31 -5.39 -20.21
N VAL A 86 1.79 -4.16 -20.19
CA VAL A 86 0.60 -3.76 -19.42
C VAL A 86 -0.57 -4.68 -19.74
N GLY A 87 -0.83 -4.93 -21.03
CA GLY A 87 -1.92 -5.81 -21.46
C GLY A 87 -1.76 -7.25 -20.97
N GLU A 88 -0.54 -7.81 -21.01
CA GLU A 88 -0.27 -9.14 -20.44
C GLU A 88 -0.50 -9.15 -18.92
N TYR A 89 -0.04 -8.10 -18.22
CA TYR A 89 -0.22 -7.97 -16.78
C TYR A 89 -1.71 -7.88 -16.40
N VAL A 90 -2.47 -7.00 -17.07
CA VAL A 90 -3.91 -6.83 -16.86
C VAL A 90 -4.65 -8.12 -17.15
N LYS A 91 -4.38 -8.77 -18.29
CA LYS A 91 -4.99 -10.05 -18.65
C LYS A 91 -4.77 -11.13 -17.59
N LYS A 92 -3.55 -11.20 -17.03
CA LYS A 92 -3.17 -12.23 -16.06
C LYS A 92 -3.70 -11.98 -14.64
N ASN A 93 -3.77 -10.72 -14.20
CA ASN A 93 -4.01 -10.39 -12.79
C ASN A 93 -5.38 -9.78 -12.50
N ILE A 94 -6.02 -9.17 -13.49
CA ILE A 94 -7.27 -8.41 -13.32
C ILE A 94 -8.37 -8.95 -14.24
N GLY A 95 -8.00 -9.42 -15.43
CA GLY A 95 -8.95 -9.77 -16.48
C GLY A 95 -9.42 -8.54 -17.26
N PRO A 96 -9.54 -8.60 -18.59
CA PRO A 96 -9.84 -7.43 -19.42
C PRO A 96 -11.25 -6.85 -19.23
N ALA A 97 -12.19 -7.63 -18.68
CA ALA A 97 -13.57 -7.20 -18.44
C ALA A 97 -13.79 -6.55 -17.06
N SER A 98 -12.75 -6.47 -16.22
CA SER A 98 -12.85 -5.88 -14.89
C SER A 98 -12.94 -4.35 -14.98
N GLU A 99 -13.72 -3.72 -14.09
CA GLU A 99 -13.76 -2.25 -13.99
C GLU A 99 -12.37 -1.66 -13.73
N TYR A 100 -11.52 -2.39 -12.99
CA TYR A 100 -10.14 -1.98 -12.71
C TYR A 100 -9.25 -1.96 -13.96
N ALA A 101 -9.58 -2.74 -15.00
CA ALA A 101 -8.85 -2.69 -16.26
C ALA A 101 -9.10 -1.37 -16.99
N GLY A 102 -10.34 -0.87 -17.01
CA GLY A 102 -10.68 0.44 -17.57
C GLY A 102 -9.99 1.59 -16.85
N ILE A 103 -10.02 1.57 -15.51
CA ILE A 103 -9.36 2.56 -14.64
C ILE A 103 -7.87 2.69 -14.93
N ILE A 104 -7.18 1.58 -15.23
CA ILE A 104 -5.75 1.61 -15.58
C ILE A 104 -5.52 2.40 -16.85
N TYR A 105 -6.29 2.13 -17.91
CA TYR A 105 -6.12 2.81 -19.19
C TYR A 105 -6.54 4.27 -19.10
N GLU A 106 -7.65 4.57 -18.41
CA GLU A 106 -8.11 5.95 -18.16
C GLU A 106 -7.04 6.77 -17.42
N TYR A 107 -6.48 6.23 -16.34
CA TYR A 107 -5.41 6.93 -15.60
C TYR A 107 -4.14 7.11 -16.45
N CYS A 108 -3.79 6.09 -17.22
CA CYS A 108 -2.67 6.11 -18.15
C CYS A 108 -2.84 7.16 -19.25
N ASP A 109 -4.07 7.40 -19.68
CA ASP A 109 -4.43 8.42 -20.66
C ASP A 109 -4.40 9.83 -20.04
N VAL A 110 -4.84 10.00 -18.78
CA VAL A 110 -4.88 11.29 -18.08
C VAL A 110 -3.49 11.79 -17.64
N CYS A 111 -2.57 10.89 -17.29
CA CYS A 111 -1.21 11.24 -16.88
C CYS A 111 -0.27 11.37 -18.11
N GLU A 112 -0.55 12.36 -18.96
CA GLU A 112 0.00 12.60 -20.31
C GLU A 112 1.53 12.82 -20.43
N GLN A 113 2.33 12.76 -19.35
CA GLN A 113 3.74 13.18 -19.42
C GLN A 113 4.70 12.19 -20.10
N GLN A 114 4.29 10.95 -20.42
CA GLN A 114 5.17 9.93 -21.04
C GLN A 114 4.69 9.36 -22.39
N GLY A 115 3.68 9.96 -23.00
CA GLY A 115 3.00 9.38 -24.16
C GLY A 115 2.09 8.22 -23.77
N ASN A 116 1.10 7.92 -24.62
CA ASN A 116 0.02 6.97 -24.34
C ASN A 116 0.55 5.63 -23.78
N ILE A 117 0.34 5.38 -22.49
CA ILE A 117 0.59 4.06 -21.90
C ILE A 117 -0.54 3.14 -22.40
N ASP A 118 -0.24 2.31 -23.40
CA ASP A 118 -1.18 1.36 -23.95
C ASP A 118 -0.92 -0.09 -23.48
N ARG A 119 -1.71 -1.05 -23.99
CA ARG A 119 -1.57 -2.48 -23.69
C ARG A 119 -0.23 -3.10 -24.12
N HIS A 120 0.50 -2.46 -25.04
CA HIS A 120 1.79 -2.89 -25.57
C HIS A 120 2.96 -2.28 -24.79
N THR A 121 2.73 -1.20 -24.05
CA THR A 121 3.72 -0.61 -23.14
C THR A 121 4.26 -1.65 -22.16
N GLN A 122 5.57 -1.67 -22.02
CA GLN A 122 6.29 -2.62 -21.16
C GLN A 122 6.25 -2.15 -19.71
N MET A 123 5.93 -3.05 -18.77
CA MET A 123 5.84 -2.74 -17.34
C MET A 123 7.11 -2.08 -16.78
N ASP A 124 8.28 -2.45 -17.30
CA ASP A 124 9.55 -1.87 -16.85
C ASP A 124 9.78 -0.43 -17.32
N ARG A 125 9.10 0.01 -18.39
CA ARG A 125 9.16 1.41 -18.86
C ARG A 125 8.28 2.34 -18.01
N LEU A 126 7.35 1.79 -17.24
CA LEU A 126 6.47 2.58 -16.40
C LEU A 126 7.22 3.19 -15.20
N MET A 127 6.97 4.46 -14.97
CA MET A 127 7.36 5.16 -13.74
C MET A 127 6.64 4.58 -12.52
N GLY A 128 7.09 4.95 -11.32
CA GLY A 128 6.61 4.37 -10.07
C GLY A 128 5.10 4.50 -9.85
N GLY A 129 4.51 5.67 -10.13
CA GLY A 129 3.06 5.92 -10.00
C GLY A 129 2.20 4.96 -10.83
N PRO A 130 2.29 4.96 -12.17
CA PRO A 130 1.53 4.05 -13.02
C PRO A 130 1.75 2.56 -12.68
N LYS A 131 3.01 2.18 -12.39
CA LYS A 131 3.36 0.82 -11.98
C LYS A 131 2.68 0.44 -10.66
N ARG A 132 2.63 1.37 -9.70
CA ARG A 132 1.97 1.15 -8.40
C ARG A 132 0.46 1.03 -8.57
N LEU A 133 -0.16 1.91 -9.35
CA LEU A 133 -1.59 1.83 -9.65
C LEU A 133 -1.96 0.46 -10.24
N LEU A 134 -1.19 -0.03 -11.21
CA LEU A 134 -1.39 -1.36 -11.81
C LEU A 134 -1.38 -2.47 -10.76
N THR A 135 -0.39 -2.50 -9.89
CA THR A 135 -0.31 -3.51 -8.82
C THR A 135 -1.44 -3.38 -7.80
N LEU A 136 -1.90 -2.16 -7.54
CA LEU A 136 -2.98 -1.90 -6.61
C LEU A 136 -4.33 -2.31 -7.19
N CYS A 137 -4.65 -1.94 -8.43
CA CYS A 137 -5.83 -2.42 -9.16
C CYS A 137 -5.90 -3.95 -9.17
N ALA A 138 -4.76 -4.62 -9.41
CA ALA A 138 -4.67 -6.08 -9.33
C ALA A 138 -4.96 -6.63 -7.93
N ALA A 139 -4.51 -5.94 -6.87
CA ALA A 139 -4.78 -6.37 -5.51
C ALA A 139 -6.25 -6.11 -5.10
N LEU A 140 -6.79 -4.92 -5.38
CA LEU A 140 -8.17 -4.55 -5.07
C LEU A 140 -9.18 -5.44 -5.79
N HIS A 141 -8.89 -5.85 -7.01
CA HIS A 141 -9.72 -6.81 -7.74
C HIS A 141 -9.81 -8.18 -7.05
N ARG A 142 -8.75 -8.61 -6.33
CA ARG A 142 -8.61 -9.98 -5.82
C ARG A 142 -8.82 -10.11 -4.32
N TYR A 143 -8.52 -9.05 -3.57
CA TYR A 143 -8.42 -9.11 -2.11
C TYR A 143 -9.32 -8.06 -1.48
N ARG A 144 -10.08 -8.52 -0.48
CA ARG A 144 -11.02 -7.66 0.24
C ARG A 144 -10.31 -6.75 1.25
N TYR A 145 -9.26 -7.25 1.90
CA TYR A 145 -8.50 -6.54 2.94
C TYR A 145 -7.05 -6.41 2.51
N ILE A 146 -6.57 -5.17 2.39
CA ILE A 146 -5.22 -4.90 1.90
C ILE A 146 -4.41 -4.04 2.85
N VAL A 147 -3.09 -4.23 2.83
CA VAL A 147 -2.13 -3.29 3.37
C VAL A 147 -1.22 -2.81 2.24
N TYR A 148 -0.96 -1.52 2.14
CA TYR A 148 -0.21 -0.95 1.03
C TYR A 148 0.61 0.26 1.46
N ASP A 149 1.48 0.71 0.56
CA ASP A 149 2.31 1.92 0.69
C ASP A 149 2.25 2.75 -0.59
N MET A 150 2.61 4.02 -0.50
CA MET A 150 2.68 4.96 -1.63
C MET A 150 4.11 5.15 -2.16
N ARG A 151 5.00 4.16 -1.97
CA ARG A 151 6.40 4.33 -2.39
C ARG A 151 6.51 4.50 -3.90
N ALA A 152 7.33 5.47 -4.31
CA ALA A 152 7.56 5.84 -5.70
C ALA A 152 6.30 6.33 -6.45
N VAL A 153 5.25 6.71 -5.72
CA VAL A 153 4.06 7.37 -6.26
C VAL A 153 4.33 8.88 -6.27
N GLY A 154 4.16 9.53 -7.42
CA GLY A 154 4.26 10.99 -7.54
C GLY A 154 2.98 11.67 -7.03
N PRO A 155 3.02 12.97 -6.68
CA PRO A 155 1.87 13.69 -6.13
C PRO A 155 0.60 13.59 -6.99
N GLU A 156 0.76 13.65 -8.32
CA GLU A 156 -0.34 13.51 -9.30
C GLU A 156 -1.10 12.18 -9.17
N ALA A 157 -0.44 11.12 -8.71
CA ALA A 157 -0.99 9.78 -8.58
C ALA A 157 -1.66 9.51 -7.23
N VAL A 158 -1.29 10.26 -6.18
CA VAL A 158 -1.74 10.01 -4.80
C VAL A 158 -3.26 10.15 -4.69
N GLY A 159 -3.82 11.25 -5.18
CA GLY A 159 -5.27 11.51 -5.10
C GLY A 159 -6.09 10.44 -5.81
N PHE A 160 -5.67 10.04 -7.01
CA PHE A 160 -6.35 8.99 -7.77
C PHE A 160 -6.30 7.62 -7.07
N ILE A 161 -5.13 7.23 -6.59
CA ILE A 161 -4.97 5.98 -5.84
C ILE A 161 -5.81 6.01 -4.56
N HIS A 162 -5.84 7.14 -3.87
CA HIS A 162 -6.61 7.29 -2.65
C HIS A 162 -8.11 7.10 -2.89
N GLU A 163 -8.67 7.76 -3.91
CA GLU A 163 -10.08 7.60 -4.28
C GLU A 163 -10.42 6.17 -4.71
N LEU A 164 -9.51 5.50 -5.43
CA LEU A 164 -9.67 4.09 -5.78
C LEU A 164 -9.79 3.19 -4.54
N VAL A 165 -8.95 3.42 -3.53
CA VAL A 165 -8.99 2.68 -2.26
C VAL A 165 -10.25 3.01 -1.48
N LYS A 166 -10.67 4.28 -1.42
CA LYS A 166 -11.94 4.67 -0.76
C LYS A 166 -13.15 3.98 -1.39
N ARG A 167 -13.20 3.88 -2.72
CA ARG A 167 -14.26 3.14 -3.43
C ARG A 167 -14.25 1.64 -3.10
N HIS A 168 -13.07 1.04 -2.97
CA HIS A 168 -12.93 -0.35 -2.53
C HIS A 168 -13.44 -0.55 -1.10
N VAL A 169 -13.04 0.35 -0.18
CA VAL A 169 -13.45 0.33 1.23
C VAL A 169 -14.96 0.51 1.36
N SER A 170 -15.57 1.45 0.62
CA SER A 170 -17.02 1.71 0.67
C SER A 170 -17.86 0.52 0.19
N ARG A 171 -17.30 -0.33 -0.68
CA ARG A 171 -17.91 -1.58 -1.17
C ARG A 171 -17.74 -2.77 -0.23
N GLY A 172 -17.26 -2.53 1.00
CA GLY A 172 -17.09 -3.58 2.01
C GLY A 172 -15.67 -4.13 2.11
N GLY A 173 -14.69 -3.54 1.43
CA GLY A 173 -13.28 -3.79 1.66
C GLY A 173 -12.76 -3.09 2.92
N ALA A 174 -11.47 -3.27 3.20
CA ALA A 174 -10.75 -2.51 4.24
C ALA A 174 -9.30 -2.30 3.80
N ALA A 175 -8.69 -1.22 4.28
CA ALA A 175 -7.33 -0.88 3.90
C ALA A 175 -6.51 -0.32 5.08
N LEU A 176 -5.25 -0.74 5.14
CA LEU A 176 -4.22 -0.14 5.98
C LEU A 176 -3.17 0.50 5.07
N LEU A 177 -3.07 1.82 5.09
CA LEU A 177 -2.03 2.56 4.39
C LEU A 177 -0.84 2.78 5.32
N LEU A 178 0.35 2.38 4.86
CA LEU A 178 1.63 2.68 5.48
C LEU A 178 2.26 3.83 4.71
N ASP A 179 2.30 5.01 5.32
CA ASP A 179 2.79 6.22 4.65
C ASP A 179 3.58 7.11 5.61
N ARG A 180 4.22 8.14 5.09
CA ARG A 180 4.95 9.16 5.88
C ARG A 180 4.35 10.55 5.74
N TYR A 181 3.46 10.75 4.77
CA TYR A 181 2.86 12.04 4.48
C TYR A 181 1.53 12.23 5.22
N GLU A 182 1.23 13.47 5.57
CA GLU A 182 0.01 13.81 6.31
C GLU A 182 -1.17 14.20 5.40
N GLU A 183 -0.95 14.23 4.08
CA GLU A 183 -1.92 14.68 3.07
C GLU A 183 -3.28 13.96 3.18
N LEU A 184 -3.27 12.71 3.66
CA LEU A 184 -4.45 11.86 3.78
C LEU A 184 -5.03 11.79 5.20
N LYS A 185 -4.51 12.60 6.13
CA LYS A 185 -4.92 12.59 7.56
C LYS A 185 -6.40 12.89 7.76
N GLN A 186 -6.95 13.79 6.95
CA GLN A 186 -8.35 14.21 7.05
C GLN A 186 -9.32 13.31 6.27
N ASP A 187 -8.80 12.42 5.42
CA ASP A 187 -9.59 11.58 4.51
C ASP A 187 -9.37 10.08 4.78
N CYS A 188 -9.38 9.73 6.06
CA CYS A 188 -9.31 8.34 6.51
C CYS A 188 -10.24 8.11 7.69
N SER A 189 -10.55 6.85 7.97
CA SER A 189 -11.39 6.49 9.12
C SER A 189 -10.63 6.69 10.43
N ARG A 190 -9.32 6.40 10.43
CA ARG A 190 -8.43 6.64 11.56
C ARG A 190 -7.03 6.94 11.05
N TYR A 191 -6.40 7.89 11.73
CA TYR A 191 -5.02 8.25 11.52
C TYR A 191 -4.21 7.92 12.78
N VAL A 192 -3.18 7.08 12.62
CA VAL A 192 -2.33 6.61 13.71
C VAL A 192 -0.91 7.02 13.41
N GLU A 193 -0.23 7.64 14.36
CA GLU A 193 1.16 8.06 14.21
C GLU A 193 2.07 7.13 15.00
N VAL A 194 3.15 6.67 14.36
CA VAL A 194 4.22 5.96 15.06
C VAL A 194 4.93 6.95 16.01
N GLU A 195 5.15 6.51 17.24
CA GLU A 195 5.94 7.22 18.23
C GLU A 195 7.37 6.65 18.24
N TRP A 196 8.37 7.54 18.24
CA TRP A 196 9.78 7.15 18.24
C TRP A 196 10.41 7.47 19.61
N ASP A 197 11.20 6.54 20.17
CA ASP A 197 11.95 6.81 21.39
C ASP A 197 13.17 7.68 21.06
N ARG A 198 13.06 8.98 21.39
CA ARG A 198 14.08 9.99 21.08
C ARG A 198 15.45 9.73 21.71
N ARG A 199 15.55 8.85 22.71
CA ARG A 199 16.83 8.57 23.39
C ARG A 199 17.86 7.87 22.49
N LEU A 200 17.42 7.14 21.47
CA LEU A 200 18.29 6.35 20.58
C LEU A 200 18.63 7.06 19.26
N ILE A 201 17.91 8.12 18.89
CA ILE A 201 18.13 8.89 17.65
C ILE A 201 19.43 9.71 17.75
N THR A 202 19.77 10.20 18.95
CA THR A 202 20.99 10.99 19.20
C THR A 202 22.29 10.23 18.98
N THR A 203 22.30 8.90 19.10
CA THR A 203 23.51 8.07 18.96
C THR A 203 23.96 7.84 17.51
N LEU A 204 23.09 8.06 16.52
CA LEU A 204 23.41 7.90 15.09
C LEU A 204 23.69 9.23 14.37
N SER A 205 23.59 10.35 15.10
CA SER A 205 23.77 11.72 14.57
C SER A 205 25.09 12.36 14.97
N SER A 206 25.95 11.64 15.71
CA SER A 206 27.28 12.12 16.08
C SER A 206 28.28 11.77 14.97
N PRO A 207 28.83 12.76 14.24
CA PRO A 207 29.99 12.50 13.39
C PRO A 207 31.16 12.09 14.29
N GLN A 208 31.77 10.94 13.99
CA GLN A 208 33.15 10.66 14.39
C GLN A 208 34.10 11.50 13.55
#